data_AF-A0A4R3TL06-F1
#
_entry.id   AF-A0A4R3TL06-F1
#
_cell.length_a   1.000
_cell.length_b   1.000
_cell.length_c   1.000
_cell.angle_alpha   90.00
_cell.angle_beta   90.00
_cell.angle_gamma   90.00
#
_symmetry.space_group_name_H-M   'P 1'
#
loop_
_entity.id
_entity.type
_entity.pdbx_description
1 polymer ?
#
loop_
_entity_poly.entity_id
_entity_poly.type
_entity_poly.pdbx_seq_one_letter_code
_entity_poly.pdbx_strand_id
1 'polypeptide(L)'
;MITAFHHTIEPQLQAIAKQHTGFAINNIVKEVLSDMEYKSDDLLRVERNSANQITSVEYDSAKLNALLYSALNTIDESLLAAQDGKKDPTTKEVFYEDGILYEVPIGYFTKTYLFYDKGPKVKIRMKMLNDVTGEIKTEAKPYGINNTMIKISLVVHVDAQVITFLSVSEYKTKMELPIIIQVVNGDIPEITPYALTNN
;
A
#
# COMPACT_ATOMS: atom_id res chain seq x y z
N MET A 1 -37.13 19.18 0.58
CA MET A 1 -36.42 18.48 -0.51
C MET A 1 -34.93 18.34 -0.20
N ILE A 2 -34.24 19.41 0.21
CA ILE A 2 -32.82 19.37 0.65
C ILE A 2 -32.61 18.40 1.85
N THR A 3 -33.52 18.39 2.82
CA THR A 3 -33.41 17.56 4.04
C THR A 3 -33.50 16.05 3.79
N ALA A 4 -34.32 15.62 2.82
CA ALA A 4 -34.46 14.19 2.48
C ALA A 4 -33.23 13.67 1.71
N PHE A 5 -32.67 14.52 0.83
CA PHE A 5 -31.43 14.20 0.11
C PHE A 5 -30.25 14.04 1.09
N HIS A 6 -30.13 14.97 2.04
CA HIS A 6 -29.10 14.93 3.07
C HIS A 6 -29.21 13.71 4.00
N HIS A 7 -30.41 13.24 4.34
CA HIS A 7 -30.55 12.13 5.29
C HIS A 7 -30.51 10.73 4.64
N THR A 8 -30.84 10.61 3.34
CA THR A 8 -30.96 9.28 2.68
C THR A 8 -29.86 9.02 1.66
N ILE A 9 -29.47 10.04 0.88
CA ILE A 9 -28.50 9.88 -0.21
C ILE A 9 -27.09 10.12 0.29
N GLU A 10 -26.89 11.13 1.15
CA GLU A 10 -25.55 11.50 1.60
C GLU A 10 -24.78 10.37 2.29
N PRO A 11 -25.35 9.59 3.23
CA PRO A 11 -24.59 8.50 3.86
C PRO A 11 -24.15 7.43 2.84
N GLN A 12 -24.97 7.17 1.82
CA GLN A 12 -24.67 6.19 0.77
C GLN A 12 -23.60 6.74 -0.18
N LEU A 13 -23.74 8.00 -0.59
CA LEU A 13 -22.75 8.69 -1.43
C LEU A 13 -21.40 8.75 -0.72
N GLN A 14 -21.37 9.09 0.57
CA GLN A 14 -20.15 9.11 1.37
C GLN A 14 -19.50 7.73 1.49
N ALA A 15 -20.29 6.66 1.66
CA ALA A 15 -19.75 5.30 1.70
C ALA A 15 -19.08 4.92 0.38
N ILE A 16 -19.74 5.20 -0.76
CA ILE A 16 -19.20 4.96 -2.10
C ILE A 16 -17.95 5.81 -2.33
N ALA A 17 -18.01 7.09 -1.96
CA ALA A 17 -16.91 8.02 -2.13
C ALA A 17 -15.66 7.59 -1.34
N LYS A 18 -15.83 7.14 -0.08
CA LYS A 18 -14.74 6.57 0.73
C LYS A 18 -14.17 5.30 0.11
N GLN A 19 -15.02 4.41 -0.38
CA GLN A 19 -14.58 3.18 -1.03
C GLN A 19 -13.73 3.46 -2.28
N HIS A 20 -14.23 4.30 -3.19
CA HIS A 20 -13.50 4.66 -4.41
C HIS A 20 -12.24 5.47 -4.13
N THR A 21 -12.23 6.32 -3.09
CA THR A 21 -11.02 7.01 -2.64
C THR A 21 -9.97 6.02 -2.13
N GLY A 22 -10.38 5.04 -1.33
CA GLY A 22 -9.49 3.97 -0.88
C GLY A 22 -8.89 3.17 -2.04
N PHE A 23 -9.70 2.83 -3.04
CA PHE A 23 -9.21 2.15 -4.24
C PHE A 23 -8.24 3.02 -5.04
N ALA A 24 -8.53 4.31 -5.19
CA ALA A 24 -7.66 5.23 -5.90
C ALA A 24 -6.29 5.35 -5.24
N ILE A 25 -6.24 5.62 -3.93
CA ILE A 25 -5.00 5.69 -3.15
C ILE A 25 -4.24 4.37 -3.26
N ASN A 26 -4.94 3.24 -3.08
CA ASN A 26 -4.30 1.92 -3.13
C ASN A 26 -3.68 1.62 -4.51
N ASN A 27 -4.35 2.01 -5.59
CA ASN A 27 -3.86 1.78 -6.95
C ASN A 27 -2.65 2.66 -7.25
N ILE A 28 -2.70 3.95 -6.91
CA ILE A 28 -1.57 4.87 -7.10
C ILE A 28 -0.34 4.36 -6.35
N VAL A 29 -0.48 4.04 -5.06
CA VAL A 29 0.63 3.54 -4.23
C VAL A 29 1.24 2.26 -4.84
N LYS A 30 0.41 1.34 -5.33
CA LYS A 30 0.90 0.10 -5.95
C LYS A 30 1.64 0.35 -7.26
N GLU A 31 1.10 1.23 -8.11
CA GLU A 31 1.70 1.53 -9.41
C GLU A 31 3.06 2.19 -9.22
N VAL A 32 3.13 3.21 -8.35
CA VAL A 32 4.35 3.93 -8.00
C VAL A 32 5.42 2.98 -7.44
N LEU A 33 5.04 2.10 -6.52
CA LEU A 33 5.98 1.15 -5.93
C LEU A 33 6.40 0.03 -6.88
N SER A 34 5.61 -0.26 -7.92
CA SER A 34 5.95 -1.25 -8.94
C SER A 34 6.98 -0.71 -9.93
N ASP A 35 6.97 0.60 -10.18
CA ASP A 35 7.96 1.29 -11.03
C ASP A 35 9.30 1.56 -10.31
N MET A 36 9.31 1.50 -8.97
CA MET A 36 10.53 1.69 -8.19
C MET A 36 11.51 0.52 -8.36
N GLU A 37 12.66 0.80 -8.97
CA GLU A 37 13.78 -0.13 -9.02
C GLU A 37 14.56 -0.15 -7.69
N TYR A 38 14.65 -1.32 -7.06
CA TYR A 38 15.56 -1.55 -5.93
C TYR A 38 16.18 -2.94 -6.01
N LYS A 39 17.45 -3.06 -5.58
CA LYS A 39 18.16 -4.33 -5.51
C LYS A 39 17.92 -4.97 -4.14
N SER A 40 17.21 -6.09 -4.10
CA SER A 40 16.90 -6.78 -2.85
C SER A 40 18.15 -7.24 -2.08
N ASP A 41 19.19 -7.67 -2.82
CA ASP A 41 20.48 -8.14 -2.26
C ASP A 41 21.24 -7.05 -1.51
N ASP A 42 20.92 -5.78 -1.74
CA ASP A 42 21.55 -4.64 -1.10
C ASP A 42 20.97 -4.33 0.29
N LEU A 43 19.76 -4.80 0.59
CA LEU A 43 19.01 -4.47 1.81
C LEU A 43 19.15 -5.52 2.92
N LEU A 44 19.38 -6.77 2.52
CA LEU A 44 19.51 -7.92 3.42
C LEU A 44 20.76 -8.71 3.08
N ARG A 45 21.73 -8.74 3.98
CA ARG A 45 22.96 -9.53 3.83
C ARG A 45 22.87 -10.78 4.69
N VAL A 46 22.98 -11.93 4.06
CA VAL A 46 23.09 -13.23 4.73
C VAL A 46 24.55 -13.66 4.68
N GLU A 47 25.22 -13.68 5.82
CA GLU A 47 26.60 -14.15 5.91
C GLU A 47 26.64 -15.66 6.09
N ARG A 48 27.59 -16.30 5.40
CA ARG A 48 27.83 -17.74 5.47
C ARG A 48 29.29 -18.02 5.78
N ASN A 49 29.54 -19.07 6.57
CA ASN A 49 30.89 -19.55 6.83
C ASN A 49 31.45 -20.39 5.65
N SER A 50 32.69 -20.87 5.79
CA SER A 50 33.36 -21.72 4.78
C SER A 50 32.67 -23.08 4.53
N ALA A 51 31.82 -23.52 5.44
CA ALA A 51 30.97 -24.71 5.31
C ALA A 51 29.57 -24.38 4.76
N ASN A 52 29.37 -23.15 4.23
CA ASN A 52 28.12 -22.63 3.69
C ASN A 52 26.96 -22.52 4.70
N GLN A 53 27.28 -22.54 5.99
CA GLN A 53 26.30 -22.42 7.08
C GLN A 53 26.08 -20.94 7.42
N ILE A 54 24.85 -20.57 7.73
CA ILE A 54 24.47 -19.18 8.00
C ILE A 54 24.96 -18.76 9.38
N THR A 55 25.73 -17.68 9.45
CA THR A 55 26.30 -17.14 10.69
C THR A 55 25.52 -15.94 11.21
N SER A 56 25.07 -15.07 10.32
CA SER A 56 24.32 -13.86 10.67
C SER A 56 23.42 -13.42 9.51
N VAL A 57 22.36 -12.70 9.87
CA VAL A 57 21.52 -11.97 8.92
C VAL A 57 21.53 -10.51 9.36
N GLU A 58 22.02 -9.65 8.48
CA GLU A 58 22.21 -8.22 8.74
C GLU A 58 21.34 -7.40 7.81
N TYR A 59 20.63 -6.42 8.38
CA TYR A 59 19.83 -5.45 7.64
C TYR A 59 20.65 -4.16 7.46
N ASP A 60 20.72 -3.65 6.25
CA ASP A 60 21.29 -2.32 6.02
C ASP A 60 20.24 -1.24 6.35
N SER A 61 20.21 -0.82 7.62
CA SER A 61 19.27 0.20 8.09
C SER A 61 19.38 1.53 7.33
N ALA A 62 20.57 1.90 6.85
CA ALA A 62 20.75 3.15 6.13
C ALA A 62 20.06 3.08 4.76
N LYS A 63 20.25 1.98 4.03
CA LYS A 63 19.57 1.76 2.75
C LYS A 63 18.06 1.55 2.90
N LEU A 64 17.62 0.83 3.95
CA LEU A 64 16.19 0.65 4.23
C LEU A 64 15.49 1.98 4.53
N ASN A 65 16.13 2.85 5.31
CA ASN A 65 15.59 4.19 5.59
C ASN A 65 15.62 5.07 4.32
N ALA A 66 16.68 5.01 3.52
CA ALA A 66 16.72 5.73 2.25
C ALA A 66 15.60 5.28 1.30
N LEU A 67 15.35 3.98 1.20
CA LEU A 67 14.24 3.41 0.44
C LEU A 67 12.89 3.89 0.99
N LEU A 68 12.72 3.87 2.32
CA LEU A 68 11.51 4.37 2.97
C LEU A 68 11.23 5.81 2.58
N TYR A 69 12.18 6.73 2.77
CA TYR A 69 11.98 8.14 2.47
C TYR A 69 11.76 8.39 0.97
N SER A 70 12.50 7.70 0.11
CA SER A 70 12.29 7.78 -1.34
C SER A 70 10.89 7.32 -1.73
N ALA A 71 10.43 6.19 -1.19
CA ALA A 71 9.09 5.67 -1.46
C ALA A 71 8.01 6.64 -0.99
N LEU A 72 8.12 7.16 0.25
CA LEU A 72 7.14 8.10 0.79
C LEU A 72 7.05 9.38 -0.03
N ASN A 73 8.19 9.97 -0.41
CA ASN A 73 8.20 11.18 -1.25
C ASN A 73 7.58 10.93 -2.63
N THR A 74 7.92 9.80 -3.25
CA THR A 74 7.39 9.45 -4.58
C THR A 74 5.88 9.21 -4.54
N ILE A 75 5.39 8.52 -3.51
CA ILE A 75 3.95 8.31 -3.29
C ILE A 75 3.25 9.64 -3.05
N ASP A 76 3.82 10.52 -2.22
CA ASP A 76 3.25 11.83 -1.91
C ASP A 76 3.09 12.69 -3.17
N GLU A 77 4.15 12.82 -3.97
CA GLU A 77 4.12 13.54 -5.25
C GLU A 77 3.06 12.97 -6.22
N SER A 78 2.93 11.65 -6.26
CA SER A 78 1.99 10.96 -7.14
C SER A 78 0.54 11.15 -6.71
N LEU A 79 0.27 11.12 -5.39
CA LEU A 79 -1.05 11.41 -4.84
C LEU A 79 -1.44 12.88 -5.03
N LEU A 80 -0.49 13.81 -4.91
CA LEU A 80 -0.71 15.23 -5.20
C LEU A 80 -0.99 15.48 -6.70
N ALA A 81 -0.26 14.80 -7.59
CA ALA A 81 -0.52 14.88 -9.02
C ALA A 81 -1.93 14.36 -9.38
N ALA A 82 -2.32 13.22 -8.80
CA ALA A 82 -3.65 12.64 -8.93
C ALA A 82 -4.75 13.55 -8.39
N GLN A 83 -4.53 14.20 -7.24
CA GLN A 83 -5.45 15.18 -6.66
C GLN A 83 -5.70 16.36 -7.61
N ASP A 84 -4.65 16.87 -8.24
CA ASP A 84 -4.71 18.04 -9.12
C ASP A 84 -5.10 17.68 -10.56
N GLY A 85 -5.26 16.39 -10.87
CA GLY A 85 -5.50 15.87 -12.21
C GLY A 85 -4.36 16.15 -13.20
N LYS A 86 -3.13 16.17 -12.68
CA LYS A 86 -1.91 16.40 -13.45
C LYS A 86 -1.25 15.07 -13.81
N LYS A 87 -0.31 15.17 -14.76
CA LYS A 87 0.57 14.06 -15.12
C LYS A 87 1.45 13.70 -13.92
N ASP A 88 1.46 12.41 -13.61
CA ASP A 88 2.28 11.83 -12.55
C ASP A 88 3.78 12.01 -12.84
N PRO A 89 4.59 12.43 -11.86
CA PRO A 89 6.02 12.60 -12.07
C PRO A 89 6.77 11.27 -12.19
N THR A 90 6.22 10.17 -11.65
CA THR A 90 6.83 8.84 -11.64
C THR A 90 6.40 8.07 -12.89
N THR A 91 5.13 7.68 -12.95
CA THR A 91 4.57 6.82 -13.99
C THR A 91 4.38 7.53 -15.33
N LYS A 92 4.41 8.88 -15.31
CA LYS A 92 4.11 9.73 -16.48
C LYS A 92 2.68 9.57 -17.00
N GLU A 93 1.77 8.98 -16.22
CA GLU A 93 0.36 8.82 -16.58
C GLU A 93 -0.50 9.90 -15.89
N VAL A 94 -1.74 10.09 -16.36
CA VAL A 94 -2.74 10.89 -15.64
C VAL A 94 -3.71 9.91 -14.98
N PHE A 95 -3.61 9.74 -13.67
CA PHE A 95 -4.46 8.79 -12.95
C PHE A 95 -5.94 9.21 -12.93
N TYR A 96 -6.21 10.50 -12.73
CA TYR A 96 -7.56 11.03 -12.55
C TYR A 96 -7.70 12.42 -13.20
N GLU A 97 -8.30 12.50 -14.37
CA GLU A 97 -8.54 13.78 -15.05
C GLU A 97 -9.34 14.75 -14.15
N ASP A 98 -8.91 16.02 -14.09
CA ASP A 98 -9.49 17.07 -13.22
C ASP A 98 -9.56 16.72 -11.72
N GLY A 99 -8.79 15.72 -11.25
CA GLY A 99 -8.84 15.22 -9.88
C GLY A 99 -10.13 14.48 -9.53
N ILE A 100 -10.88 14.02 -10.55
CA ILE A 100 -12.15 13.32 -10.38
C ILE A 100 -11.85 11.82 -10.25
N LEU A 101 -11.98 11.29 -9.04
CA LEU A 101 -11.74 9.88 -8.77
C LEU A 101 -12.83 8.98 -9.36
N TYR A 102 -14.07 9.44 -9.27
CA TYR A 102 -15.23 8.69 -9.70
C TYR A 102 -16.45 9.60 -9.89
N GLU A 103 -17.37 9.18 -10.74
CA GLU A 103 -18.63 9.87 -10.97
C GLU A 103 -19.82 8.96 -10.68
N VAL A 104 -20.71 9.38 -9.78
CA VAL A 104 -21.91 8.62 -9.42
C VAL A 104 -23.15 9.33 -9.96
N PRO A 105 -23.94 8.71 -10.87
CA PRO A 105 -25.23 9.26 -11.27
C PRO A 105 -26.18 9.34 -10.07
N ILE A 106 -26.90 10.44 -9.90
CA ILE A 106 -27.89 10.57 -8.80
C ILE A 106 -28.96 9.46 -8.89
N GLY A 107 -29.26 8.99 -10.10
CA GLY A 107 -30.14 7.87 -10.36
C GLY A 107 -29.77 6.57 -9.64
N TYR A 108 -28.49 6.36 -9.31
CA TYR A 108 -27.99 5.23 -8.53
C TYR A 108 -28.74 5.08 -7.20
N PHE A 109 -29.04 6.20 -6.54
CA PHE A 109 -29.66 6.21 -5.22
C PHE A 109 -31.18 6.02 -5.26
N THR A 110 -31.80 6.06 -6.44
CA THR A 110 -33.25 5.90 -6.61
C THR A 110 -33.71 4.44 -6.48
N LYS A 111 -32.77 3.49 -6.41
CA LYS A 111 -33.02 2.04 -6.35
C LYS A 111 -33.94 1.50 -7.47
N THR A 112 -34.07 2.26 -8.55
CA THR A 112 -34.91 1.92 -9.69
C THR A 112 -34.00 1.59 -10.87
N TYR A 113 -34.09 0.35 -11.37
CA TYR A 113 -33.24 -0.13 -12.47
C TYR A 113 -33.26 0.81 -13.68
N LEU A 114 -34.44 1.31 -14.05
CA LEU A 114 -34.61 2.22 -15.20
C LEU A 114 -33.80 3.52 -15.09
N PHE A 115 -33.58 4.00 -13.87
CA PHE A 115 -32.89 5.27 -13.61
C PHE A 115 -31.47 5.08 -13.06
N TYR A 116 -30.99 3.85 -12.90
CA TYR A 116 -29.73 3.54 -12.20
C TYR A 116 -28.53 4.34 -12.74
N ASP A 117 -28.41 4.45 -14.07
CA ASP A 117 -27.33 5.19 -14.75
C ASP A 117 -27.77 6.55 -15.32
N LYS A 118 -28.90 7.10 -14.84
CA LYS A 118 -29.49 8.33 -15.37
C LYS A 118 -29.37 9.49 -14.38
N GLY A 119 -29.45 10.70 -14.93
CA GLY A 119 -29.44 11.96 -14.18
C GLY A 119 -28.06 12.61 -14.07
N PRO A 120 -27.97 13.77 -13.38
CA PRO A 120 -26.71 14.46 -13.16
C PRO A 120 -25.72 13.57 -12.41
N LYS A 121 -24.45 13.67 -12.77
CA LYS A 121 -23.36 12.93 -12.12
C LYS A 121 -22.75 13.75 -11.00
N VAL A 122 -22.58 13.13 -9.85
CA VAL A 122 -21.87 13.69 -8.70
C VAL A 122 -20.41 13.26 -8.80
N LYS A 123 -19.51 14.23 -8.86
CA LYS A 123 -18.06 14.01 -8.93
C LYS A 123 -17.51 13.80 -7.52
N ILE A 124 -16.72 12.75 -7.34
CA ILE A 124 -15.99 12.46 -6.11
C ILE A 124 -14.54 12.88 -6.33
N ARG A 125 -14.00 13.61 -5.35
CA ARG A 125 -12.62 14.07 -5.34
C ARG A 125 -11.97 13.69 -4.02
N MET A 126 -10.66 13.58 -4.00
CA MET A 126 -9.90 13.52 -2.75
C MET A 126 -9.05 14.77 -2.58
N LYS A 127 -8.61 15.01 -1.34
CA LYS A 127 -7.59 15.98 -1.02
C LYS A 127 -6.69 15.42 0.09
N MET A 128 -5.38 15.49 -0.08
CA MET A 128 -4.43 15.09 0.95
C MET A 128 -4.52 16.05 2.15
N LEU A 129 -4.58 15.50 3.36
CA LEU A 129 -4.59 16.30 4.59
C LEU A 129 -3.18 16.65 5.06
N ASN A 130 -2.30 15.66 5.02
CA ASN A 130 -0.90 15.73 5.42
C ASN A 130 -0.07 14.93 4.42
N ASP A 131 1.24 15.12 4.49
CA ASP A 131 2.21 14.32 3.76
C ASP A 131 2.08 12.84 4.13
N VAL A 132 2.38 11.98 3.17
CA VAL A 132 2.36 10.53 3.35
C VAL A 132 3.41 10.11 4.39
N THR A 133 3.00 9.31 5.37
CA THR A 133 3.90 8.80 6.41
C THR A 133 4.04 7.28 6.33
N GLY A 134 5.07 6.72 6.94
CA GLY A 134 5.27 5.28 6.89
C GLY A 134 6.43 4.78 7.72
N GLU A 135 6.54 3.45 7.77
CA GLU A 135 7.56 2.72 8.51
C GLU A 135 7.99 1.46 7.75
N ILE A 136 9.22 0.99 8.00
CA ILE A 136 9.67 -0.33 7.57
C ILE A 136 9.39 -1.31 8.69
N LYS A 137 8.70 -2.40 8.37
CA LYS A 137 8.38 -3.50 9.29
C LYS A 137 9.16 -4.74 8.88
N THR A 138 9.95 -5.28 9.80
CA THR A 138 10.69 -6.54 9.61
C THR A 138 10.07 -7.65 10.46
N GLU A 139 9.74 -8.78 9.84
CA GLU A 139 9.21 -9.96 10.52
C GLU A 139 10.06 -11.19 10.18
N ALA A 140 10.43 -11.98 11.18
CA ALA A 140 11.06 -13.28 11.01
C ALA A 140 10.13 -14.38 11.55
N LYS A 141 9.78 -15.35 10.72
CA LYS A 141 8.84 -16.43 11.07
C LYS A 141 9.45 -17.80 10.74
N PRO A 142 9.28 -18.82 11.59
CA PRO A 142 9.65 -20.18 11.25
C PRO A 142 8.93 -20.63 9.97
N TYR A 143 9.65 -21.29 9.05
CA TYR A 143 9.14 -21.75 7.76
C TYR A 143 9.68 -23.14 7.41
N GLY A 144 8.86 -24.18 7.62
CA GLY A 144 9.27 -25.57 7.37
C GLY A 144 10.28 -26.10 8.40
N ILE A 145 11.09 -27.08 8.00
CA ILE A 145 12.10 -27.69 8.87
C ILE A 145 13.36 -26.81 8.84
N ASN A 146 13.64 -26.17 9.98
CA ASN A 146 14.84 -25.38 10.22
C ASN A 146 15.10 -24.23 9.21
N ASN A 147 14.05 -23.66 8.63
CA ASN A 147 14.18 -22.42 7.86
C ASN A 147 13.42 -21.29 8.54
N THR A 148 13.87 -20.08 8.29
CA THR A 148 13.22 -18.84 8.73
C THR A 148 12.85 -18.03 7.51
N MET A 149 11.58 -17.64 7.40
CA MET A 149 11.13 -16.66 6.43
C MET A 149 11.29 -15.27 7.03
N ILE A 150 12.07 -14.44 6.36
CA ILE A 150 12.25 -13.02 6.66
C ILE A 150 11.40 -12.22 5.68
N LYS A 151 10.55 -11.35 6.23
CA LYS A 151 9.69 -10.44 5.47
C LYS A 151 10.03 -9.01 5.88
N ILE A 152 10.36 -8.18 4.89
CA ILE A 152 10.49 -6.74 5.05
C ILE A 152 9.34 -6.10 4.29
N SER A 153 8.50 -5.33 5.00
CA SER A 153 7.35 -4.63 4.45
C SER A 153 7.51 -3.13 4.60
N LEU A 154 7.11 -2.37 3.58
CA LEU A 154 6.82 -0.96 3.69
C LEU A 154 5.38 -0.79 4.17
N VAL A 155 5.20 -0.06 5.26
CA VAL A 155 3.89 0.29 5.79
C VAL A 155 3.65 1.77 5.49
N VAL A 156 2.61 2.07 4.72
CA VAL A 156 2.26 3.43 4.29
C VAL A 156 0.97 3.86 4.97
N HIS A 157 0.96 5.09 5.47
CA HIS A 157 -0.15 5.75 6.14
C HIS A 157 -0.55 7.00 5.36
N VAL A 158 -1.81 7.03 4.92
CA VAL A 158 -2.36 8.14 4.12
C VAL A 158 -3.60 8.69 4.82
N ASP A 159 -3.56 9.99 5.11
CA ASP A 159 -4.67 10.78 5.64
C ASP A 159 -5.20 11.72 4.54
N ALA A 160 -6.44 11.52 4.13
CA ALA A 160 -7.09 12.27 3.06
C ALA A 160 -8.50 12.72 3.44
N GLN A 161 -9.01 13.71 2.72
CA GLN A 161 -10.40 14.13 2.72
C GLN A 161 -11.09 13.63 1.45
N VAL A 162 -12.27 13.07 1.62
CA VAL A 162 -13.18 12.73 0.54
C VAL A 162 -14.15 13.90 0.37
N ILE A 163 -14.10 14.50 -0.81
CA ILE A 163 -14.89 15.69 -1.16
C ILE A 163 -15.98 15.26 -2.14
N THR A 164 -17.22 15.50 -1.75
CA THR A 164 -18.40 15.39 -2.61
C THR A 164 -19.04 16.77 -2.75
N PHE A 165 -20.08 16.88 -3.58
CA PHE A 165 -20.86 18.12 -3.69
C PHE A 165 -21.49 18.56 -2.35
N LEU A 166 -21.84 17.62 -1.46
CA LEU A 166 -22.64 17.89 -0.27
C LEU A 166 -21.84 17.94 1.02
N SER A 167 -20.82 17.09 1.16
CA SER A 167 -19.98 17.11 2.35
C SER A 167 -18.55 16.66 2.08
N VAL A 168 -17.71 17.02 3.05
CA VAL A 168 -16.31 16.62 3.16
C VAL A 168 -16.17 15.70 4.36
N SER A 169 -15.51 14.56 4.19
CA SER A 169 -15.26 13.63 5.29
C SER A 169 -13.81 13.15 5.30
N GLU A 170 -13.29 12.86 6.49
CA GLU A 170 -11.95 12.28 6.63
C GLU A 170 -11.94 10.80 6.25
N TYR A 171 -10.84 10.40 5.63
CA TYR A 171 -10.51 9.04 5.24
C TYR A 171 -9.05 8.77 5.57
N LYS A 172 -8.82 7.72 6.36
CA LYS A 172 -7.49 7.27 6.75
C LYS A 172 -7.30 5.85 6.27
N THR A 173 -6.19 5.57 5.61
CA THR A 173 -5.86 4.23 5.14
C THR A 173 -4.43 3.85 5.52
N LYS A 174 -4.25 2.56 5.79
CA LYS A 174 -2.97 1.92 6.09
C LYS A 174 -2.76 0.81 5.07
N MET A 175 -1.62 0.84 4.39
CA MET A 175 -1.23 -0.17 3.40
C MET A 175 0.05 -0.86 3.86
N GLU A 176 0.13 -2.17 3.75
CA GLU A 176 1.38 -2.93 3.99
C GLU A 176 1.78 -3.60 2.67
N LEU A 177 2.94 -3.20 2.13
CA LEU A 177 3.49 -3.73 0.89
C LEU A 177 4.79 -4.49 1.18
N PRO A 178 4.88 -5.79 0.84
CA PRO A 178 6.11 -6.53 0.99
C PRO A 178 7.16 -6.04 -0.01
N ILE A 179 8.35 -5.70 0.47
CA ILE A 179 9.52 -5.32 -0.34
C ILE A 179 10.38 -6.57 -0.57
N ILE A 180 10.69 -7.30 0.50
CA ILE A 180 11.50 -8.51 0.46
C ILE A 180 10.77 -9.62 1.19
N ILE A 181 10.74 -10.80 0.56
CA ILE A 181 10.39 -12.06 1.19
C ILE A 181 11.52 -13.04 0.87
N GLN A 182 12.31 -13.39 1.88
CA GLN A 182 13.43 -14.32 1.71
C GLN A 182 13.33 -15.46 2.71
N VAL A 183 13.50 -16.68 2.22
CA VAL A 183 13.65 -17.87 3.07
C VAL A 183 15.13 -18.11 3.30
N VAL A 184 15.48 -18.24 4.58
CA VAL A 184 16.82 -18.44 5.07
C VAL A 184 16.89 -19.86 5.63
N ASN A 185 17.61 -20.75 4.95
CA ASN A 185 17.74 -22.15 5.33
C ASN A 185 18.81 -22.34 6.40
N GLY A 186 18.47 -23.02 7.49
CA GLY A 186 19.42 -23.48 8.50
C GLY A 186 19.78 -24.95 8.32
N ASP A 187 20.96 -25.34 8.78
CA ASP A 187 21.39 -26.75 8.72
C ASP A 187 20.67 -27.61 9.74
N ILE A 188 20.04 -28.68 9.25
CA ILE A 188 19.42 -29.68 10.10
C ILE A 188 20.55 -30.40 10.85
N PRO A 189 20.60 -30.38 12.19
CA PRO A 189 21.63 -31.09 12.92
C PRO A 189 21.52 -32.60 12.65
N GLU A 190 22.57 -33.22 12.11
CA GLU A 190 22.69 -34.68 12.12
C GLU A 190 22.97 -35.14 13.55
N ILE A 191 21.92 -35.27 14.35
CA ILE A 191 21.99 -35.99 15.61
C ILE A 191 21.83 -37.48 15.30
N THR A 192 22.93 -38.15 14.92
CA THR A 192 23.00 -39.61 15.03
C THR A 192 23.19 -39.96 16.51
N PRO A 193 22.21 -40.60 17.19
CA PRO A 193 22.31 -40.88 18.64
C PRO A 193 23.38 -41.91 19.01
N TYR A 194 24.04 -42.50 18.01
CA TYR A 194 24.97 -43.63 18.16
C TYR A 194 26.30 -43.34 17.45
N ALA A 195 26.99 -42.26 17.82
CA ALA A 195 28.43 -42.23 17.61
C ALA A 195 29.03 -43.25 18.61
N LEU A 196 29.17 -44.50 18.16
CA LEU A 196 29.91 -45.52 18.88
C LEU A 196 31.32 -44.96 19.12
N THR A 197 31.63 -44.69 20.38
CA THR A 197 33.00 -44.55 20.86
C THR A 197 33.64 -45.93 20.69
N ASN A 198 34.22 -46.19 19.53
CA ASN A 198 35.12 -47.33 19.39
C ASN A 198 36.48 -46.91 19.96
N ASN A 199 36.86 -47.65 21.01
CA ASN A 199 38.17 -47.71 21.68
C ASN A 199 39.37 -47.25 20.86
#